data_AF-A0A2P1QTK7-F1
#
_entry.id   AF-A0A2P1QTK7-F1
#
_cell.length_a   1.000
_cell.length_b   1.000
_cell.length_c   1.000
_cell.angle_alpha   90.00
_cell.angle_beta   90.00
_cell.angle_gamma   90.00
#
_symmetry.space_group_name_H-M   'P 1'
#
loop_
_entity.id
_entity.type
_entity.pdbx_description
1 polymer ?
#
loop_
_entity_poly.entity_id
_entity_poly.type
_entity_poly.pdbx_seq_one_letter_code
_entity_poly.pdbx_strand_id
1 'polypeptide(L)'
;MNFALFLNRAARFLFFFCILVFFPLQSNSRAPKSVTAAPGSALLSKSKNVRLEAEELSIFCDDECSIKAKYRIHSLKKGYYLFSFVLPASATLEILHDRKRISVVSKAKNSLKELSRSMRIQKWEYGGAPFDGPHVGEFQLELSVGIQEVQISYSMYPGQDETGFGYLSFGDSDFWGVIEYDLWPAKEWGSENFQLTFEMSVPEERSLFLFGRRTVRCFDPKDSHGKNLKPSEEKFKDGNRILTYRFGFQFPDVLRCFYDMDRAFY
;
A
#
# COMPACT_ATOMS: atom_id res chain seq x y z
N MET A 1 16.28 -59.43 -32.33
CA MET A 1 15.15 -58.79 -31.63
C MET A 1 15.58 -58.41 -30.20
N ASN A 2 16.24 -57.24 -30.08
CA ASN A 2 16.22 -56.27 -28.96
C ASN A 2 16.08 -56.70 -27.49
N PHE A 3 17.00 -57.52 -26.95
CA PHE A 3 17.15 -57.69 -25.50
C PHE A 3 17.83 -56.48 -24.82
N ALA A 4 18.77 -55.83 -25.52
CA ALA A 4 19.50 -54.65 -25.04
C ALA A 4 18.62 -53.38 -24.87
N LEU A 5 17.52 -53.29 -25.62
CA LEU A 5 16.57 -52.18 -25.54
C LEU A 5 15.63 -52.28 -24.32
N PHE A 6 15.44 -53.48 -23.78
CA PHE A 6 14.61 -53.73 -22.60
C PHE A 6 15.36 -53.38 -21.29
N LEU A 7 16.64 -53.76 -21.18
CA LEU A 7 17.47 -53.44 -20.02
C LEU A 7 17.63 -51.92 -19.81
N ASN A 8 17.77 -51.17 -20.90
CA ASN A 8 17.94 -49.72 -20.87
C ASN A 8 16.65 -48.98 -20.46
N ARG A 9 15.47 -49.55 -20.78
CA ARG A 9 14.17 -49.02 -20.30
C ARG A 9 13.94 -49.32 -18.82
N ALA A 10 14.28 -50.52 -18.35
CA ALA A 10 14.15 -50.89 -16.94
C ALA A 10 15.10 -50.07 -16.05
N ALA A 11 16.34 -49.86 -16.48
CA ALA A 11 17.31 -49.03 -15.76
C ALA A 11 16.87 -47.55 -15.66
N ARG A 12 16.29 -46.99 -16.74
CA ARG A 12 15.72 -45.63 -16.73
C ARG A 12 14.50 -45.51 -15.81
N PHE A 13 13.64 -46.54 -15.77
CA PHE A 13 12.50 -46.58 -14.86
C PHE A 13 12.95 -46.65 -13.39
N LEU A 14 13.93 -47.49 -13.08
CA LEU A 14 14.51 -47.60 -11.73
C LEU A 14 15.20 -46.31 -11.29
N PHE A 15 15.93 -45.64 -12.20
CA PHE A 15 16.56 -44.35 -11.90
C PHE A 15 15.52 -43.25 -11.64
N PHE A 16 14.43 -43.20 -12.41
CA PHE A 16 13.33 -42.25 -12.19
C PHE A 16 12.59 -42.52 -10.87
N PHE A 17 12.40 -43.79 -10.51
CA PHE A 17 11.79 -44.18 -9.24
C PHE A 17 12.70 -43.84 -8.05
N CYS A 18 14.02 -44.04 -8.16
CA CYS A 18 14.96 -43.65 -7.12
C CYS A 18 14.98 -42.12 -6.90
N ILE A 19 14.92 -41.30 -7.94
CA ILE A 19 14.88 -39.82 -7.79
C ILE A 19 13.61 -39.37 -7.02
N LEU A 20 12.46 -40.00 -7.29
CA LEU A 20 11.20 -39.70 -6.59
C LEU A 20 11.19 -40.15 -5.12
N VAL A 21 11.97 -41.17 -4.76
CA VAL A 21 12.04 -41.67 -3.38
C VAL A 21 13.08 -40.90 -2.54
N PHE A 22 14.16 -40.41 -3.16
CA PHE A 22 15.23 -39.68 -2.45
C PHE A 22 15.00 -38.17 -2.35
N PHE A 23 14.17 -37.59 -3.23
CA PHE A 23 13.73 -36.20 -3.13
C PHE A 23 12.22 -36.16 -2.94
N PRO A 24 11.71 -36.33 -1.70
CA PRO A 24 10.31 -36.05 -1.44
C PRO A 24 10.08 -34.58 -1.79
N LEU A 25 9.39 -34.33 -2.91
CA LEU A 25 8.86 -33.02 -3.26
C LEU A 25 7.87 -32.68 -2.15
N GLN A 26 8.33 -31.92 -1.16
CA GLN A 26 7.49 -31.44 -0.09
C GLN A 26 6.47 -30.48 -0.71
N SER A 27 5.28 -30.98 -1.00
CA SER A 27 4.14 -30.16 -1.35
C SER A 27 3.83 -29.25 -0.17
N ASN A 28 3.94 -27.95 -0.35
CA ASN A 28 3.50 -26.98 0.64
C ASN A 28 1.97 -26.87 0.57
N SER A 29 1.28 -27.75 1.30
CA SER A 29 -0.18 -27.93 1.28
C SER A 29 -0.92 -27.11 2.36
N ARG A 30 -0.23 -26.18 3.04
CA ARG A 30 -0.86 -25.24 3.97
C ARG A 30 -1.71 -24.22 3.21
N ALA A 31 -2.80 -23.76 3.83
CA ALA A 31 -3.55 -22.62 3.32
C ALA A 31 -2.67 -21.34 3.33
N PRO A 32 -2.82 -20.44 2.34
CA PRO A 32 -2.10 -19.17 2.32
C PRO A 32 -2.43 -18.34 3.56
N LYS A 33 -1.45 -17.61 4.08
CA LYS A 33 -1.69 -16.59 5.11
C LYS A 33 -1.85 -15.23 4.44
N SER A 34 -2.83 -14.47 4.93
CA SER A 34 -2.99 -13.05 4.66
C SER A 34 -3.10 -12.34 5.99
N VAL A 35 -2.36 -11.25 6.13
CA VAL A 35 -2.38 -10.39 7.31
C VAL A 35 -2.62 -8.96 6.83
N THR A 36 -3.61 -8.30 7.43
CA THR A 36 -4.08 -7.03 6.89
C THR A 36 -3.59 -5.87 7.72
N ALA A 37 -3.26 -4.77 7.05
CA ALA A 37 -2.88 -3.53 7.69
C ALA A 37 -3.99 -2.49 7.53
N ALA A 38 -4.15 -1.64 8.53
CA ALA A 38 -5.09 -0.52 8.43
C ALA A 38 -4.65 0.45 7.32
N PRO A 39 -5.59 0.98 6.51
CA PRO A 39 -5.25 1.94 5.47
C PRO A 39 -4.86 3.31 6.07
N GLY A 40 -4.03 4.05 5.34
CA GLY A 40 -3.95 5.50 5.49
C GLY A 40 -5.13 6.18 4.81
N SER A 41 -5.37 7.47 5.11
CA SER A 41 -6.33 8.26 4.34
C SER A 41 -5.82 9.67 4.05
N ALA A 42 -6.35 10.24 2.96
CA ALA A 42 -6.25 11.66 2.67
C ALA A 42 -6.85 12.48 3.81
N LEU A 43 -6.35 13.71 3.94
CA LEU A 43 -6.83 14.66 4.95
C LEU A 43 -8.27 15.08 4.65
N LEU A 44 -9.10 15.17 5.69
CA LEU A 44 -10.47 15.64 5.62
C LEU A 44 -10.65 16.95 6.40
N SER A 45 -11.44 17.86 5.85
CA SER A 45 -12.06 18.96 6.60
C SER A 45 -13.54 19.10 6.27
N LYS A 46 -14.37 19.30 7.30
CA LYS A 46 -15.82 19.56 7.14
C LYS A 46 -16.14 21.04 6.86
N SER A 47 -15.15 21.93 6.91
CA SER A 47 -15.36 23.36 6.75
C SER A 47 -15.48 23.75 5.27
N LYS A 48 -16.48 24.59 4.94
CA LYS A 48 -16.65 25.16 3.59
C LYS A 48 -15.69 26.31 3.28
N ASN A 49 -14.94 26.80 4.27
CA ASN A 49 -14.02 27.93 4.12
C ASN A 49 -12.57 27.49 3.83
N VAL A 50 -12.32 26.20 3.66
CA VAL A 50 -11.03 25.65 3.25
C VAL A 50 -11.23 24.69 2.08
N ARG A 51 -10.25 24.64 1.18
CA ARG A 51 -10.23 23.74 0.03
C ARG A 51 -8.86 23.07 -0.08
N LEU A 52 -8.86 21.82 -0.51
CA LEU A 52 -7.63 21.10 -0.82
C LEU A 52 -7.26 21.36 -2.29
N GLU A 53 -6.13 22.01 -2.53
CA GLU A 53 -5.67 22.36 -3.88
C GLU A 53 -4.73 21.30 -4.45
N ALA A 54 -3.92 20.67 -3.60
CA ALA A 54 -3.05 19.60 -4.04
C ALA A 54 -2.67 18.66 -2.89
N GLU A 55 -2.37 17.43 -3.27
CA GLU A 55 -1.77 16.40 -2.42
C GLU A 55 -0.55 15.78 -3.13
N GLU A 56 0.61 15.80 -2.47
CA GLU A 56 1.78 15.03 -2.85
C GLU A 56 1.95 13.89 -1.84
N LEU A 57 1.61 12.67 -2.24
CA LEU A 57 1.73 11.46 -1.45
C LEU A 57 2.97 10.68 -1.91
N SER A 58 3.92 10.49 -1.01
CA SER A 58 5.10 9.64 -1.22
C SER A 58 5.05 8.47 -0.24
N ILE A 59 5.13 7.26 -0.77
CA ILE A 59 5.18 6.01 -0.01
C ILE A 59 6.48 5.31 -0.38
N PHE A 60 7.33 5.08 0.62
CA PHE A 60 8.53 4.26 0.50
C PHE A 60 8.33 2.99 1.32
N CYS A 61 8.38 1.83 0.68
CA CYS A 61 8.18 0.55 1.34
C CYS A 61 9.37 -0.37 1.17
N ASP A 62 9.93 -0.78 2.31
CA ASP A 62 10.89 -1.88 2.44
C ASP A 62 10.28 -2.92 3.41
N ASP A 63 10.89 -3.14 4.59
CA ASP A 63 10.26 -3.91 5.67
C ASP A 63 9.11 -3.12 6.35
N GLU A 64 9.29 -1.81 6.49
CA GLU A 64 8.27 -0.87 6.94
C GLU A 64 7.98 0.13 5.82
N CYS A 65 6.74 0.61 5.74
CA CYS A 65 6.36 1.67 4.84
C CYS A 65 6.42 3.03 5.54
N SER A 66 7.21 3.95 4.99
CA SER A 66 7.23 5.36 5.36
C SER A 66 6.31 6.15 4.43
N ILE A 67 5.29 6.79 4.99
CA ILE A 67 4.29 7.57 4.27
C ILE A 67 4.50 9.05 4.58
N LYS A 68 4.51 9.86 3.52
CA LYS A 68 4.61 11.31 3.59
C LYS A 68 3.58 11.92 2.68
N ALA A 69 2.64 12.66 3.24
CA ALA A 69 1.63 13.39 2.49
C ALA A 69 1.80 14.89 2.72
N LYS A 70 1.99 15.67 1.64
CA LYS A 70 1.99 17.13 1.70
C LYS A 70 0.72 17.66 1.08
N TYR A 71 0.05 18.54 1.80
CA TYR A 71 -1.21 19.14 1.42
C TYR A 71 -1.02 20.63 1.18
N ARG A 72 -1.53 21.11 0.05
CA ARG A 72 -1.70 22.55 -0.21
C ARG A 72 -3.14 22.91 0.08
N ILE A 73 -3.35 23.65 1.17
CA ILE A 73 -4.67 23.99 1.67
C ILE A 73 -4.91 25.48 1.43
N HIS A 74 -5.97 25.80 0.70
CA HIS A 74 -6.41 27.16 0.46
C HIS A 74 -7.51 27.53 1.46
N SER A 75 -7.23 28.53 2.29
CA SER A 75 -8.19 29.10 3.21
C SER A 75 -8.84 30.36 2.63
N LEU A 76 -10.17 30.36 2.55
CA LEU A 76 -10.97 31.48 2.06
C LEU A 76 -11.21 32.55 3.13
N LYS A 77 -11.09 32.18 4.41
CA LYS A 77 -11.29 33.06 5.56
C LYS A 77 -10.30 32.72 6.66
N LYS A 78 -9.77 33.73 7.36
CA LYS A 78 -8.97 33.48 8.55
C LYS A 78 -9.82 32.75 9.60
N GLY A 79 -9.29 31.69 10.21
CA GLY A 79 -10.00 30.98 11.27
C GLY A 79 -9.29 29.71 11.74
N TYR A 80 -9.89 29.06 12.74
CA TYR A 80 -9.45 27.75 13.23
C TYR A 80 -10.25 26.64 12.54
N TYR A 81 -9.54 25.69 11.96
CA TYR A 81 -10.13 24.60 11.19
C TYR A 81 -9.70 23.25 11.76
N LEU A 82 -10.67 22.36 11.92
CA LEU A 82 -10.44 20.97 12.33
C LEU A 82 -10.13 20.13 11.09
N PHE A 83 -9.08 19.34 11.19
CA PHE A 83 -8.67 18.36 10.21
C PHE A 83 -8.63 16.97 10.84
N SER A 84 -8.97 15.97 10.05
CA SER A 84 -9.07 14.58 10.48
C SER A 84 -8.59 13.63 9.38
N PHE A 85 -7.98 12.51 9.76
CA PHE A 85 -7.53 11.47 8.83
C PHE A 85 -7.43 10.11 9.55
N VAL A 86 -7.42 9.01 8.79
CA VAL A 86 -7.16 7.67 9.30
C VAL A 86 -5.70 7.29 9.08
N LEU A 87 -5.16 6.61 10.08
CA LEU A 87 -3.87 5.97 10.05
C LEU A 87 -3.90 4.69 10.89
N PRO A 88 -2.91 3.80 10.77
CA PRO A 88 -2.75 2.66 11.68
C PRO A 88 -2.54 3.13 13.14
N ALA A 89 -3.09 2.41 14.11
CA ALA A 89 -2.97 2.75 15.53
C ALA A 89 -1.54 2.66 16.09
N SER A 90 -0.69 1.83 15.51
CA SER A 90 0.74 1.70 15.84
C SER A 90 1.62 2.72 15.12
N ALA A 91 1.05 3.57 14.26
CA ALA A 91 1.82 4.49 13.43
C ALA A 91 2.51 5.58 14.25
N THR A 92 3.79 5.81 13.98
CA THR A 92 4.54 6.93 14.58
C THR A 92 4.31 8.20 13.78
N LEU A 93 3.49 9.11 14.31
CA LEU A 93 2.99 10.29 13.58
C LEU A 93 3.80 11.57 13.84
N GLU A 94 4.12 12.28 12.77
CA GLU A 94 4.59 13.67 12.77
C GLU A 94 3.73 14.53 11.83
N ILE A 95 3.31 15.70 12.31
CA ILE A 95 2.65 16.71 11.46
C ILE A 95 3.42 18.02 11.54
N LEU A 96 3.69 18.61 10.38
CA LEU A 96 4.34 19.90 10.21
C LEU A 96 3.38 20.87 9.51
N HIS A 97 3.22 22.09 10.05
CA HIS A 97 2.58 23.22 9.39
C HIS A 97 3.63 24.30 9.17
N ASP A 98 3.86 24.69 7.91
CA ASP A 98 4.92 25.65 7.53
C ASP A 98 6.28 25.32 8.17
N ARG A 99 6.65 24.03 8.15
CA ARG A 99 7.88 23.45 8.73
C ARG A 99 7.97 23.44 10.26
N LYS A 100 6.90 23.79 10.96
CA LYS A 100 6.82 23.72 12.43
C LYS A 100 5.99 22.52 12.86
N ARG A 101 6.49 21.75 13.82
CA ARG A 101 5.76 20.59 14.37
C ARG A 101 4.53 21.05 15.15
N ILE A 102 3.39 20.40 14.90
CA ILE A 102 2.13 20.64 15.63
C ILE A 102 1.74 19.39 16.44
N SER A 103 1.06 19.59 17.57
CA SER A 103 0.55 18.49 18.38
C SER A 103 -0.75 17.93 17.80
N VAL A 104 -0.88 16.60 17.82
CA VAL A 104 -2.07 15.88 17.35
C VAL A 104 -2.79 15.30 18.55
N VAL A 105 -4.11 15.44 18.59
CA VAL A 105 -4.93 14.79 19.61
C VAL A 105 -5.48 13.51 19.00
N SER A 106 -4.99 12.39 19.50
CA SER A 106 -5.55 11.07 19.24
C SER A 106 -6.94 10.98 19.89
N LYS A 107 -7.98 10.60 19.12
CA LYS A 107 -9.31 10.30 19.68
C LYS A 107 -9.73 8.85 19.43
N ALA A 108 -10.42 8.28 20.40
CA ALA A 108 -10.93 6.90 20.37
C ALA A 108 -12.21 6.73 19.53
N LYS A 109 -12.44 5.47 19.10
CA LYS A 109 -13.60 4.75 18.50
C LYS A 109 -14.81 5.50 17.92
N ASN A 110 -15.30 6.59 18.51
CA ASN A 110 -16.48 7.33 18.05
C ASN A 110 -16.19 8.21 16.81
N SER A 111 -15.02 8.84 16.72
CA SER A 111 -14.59 9.57 15.51
C SER A 111 -14.41 8.64 14.30
N LEU A 112 -14.00 7.38 14.55
CA LEU A 112 -13.86 6.36 13.50
C LEU A 112 -15.19 6.05 12.82
N LYS A 113 -16.32 6.03 13.56
CA LYS A 113 -17.65 5.73 12.98
C LYS A 113 -18.17 6.82 12.03
N GLU A 114 -17.75 8.07 12.24
CA GLU A 114 -18.06 9.16 11.31
C GLU A 114 -17.13 9.15 10.10
N LEU A 115 -15.82 8.94 10.30
CA LEU A 115 -14.87 8.86 9.19
C LEU A 115 -15.06 7.58 8.36
N SER A 116 -15.44 6.46 8.97
CA SER A 116 -15.72 5.20 8.28
C SER A 116 -16.94 5.31 7.36
N ARG A 117 -17.78 6.35 7.50
CA ARG A 117 -18.86 6.66 6.53
C ARG A 117 -18.33 7.38 5.29
N SER A 118 -17.26 8.16 5.44
CA SER A 118 -16.52 8.77 4.34
C SER A 118 -15.42 7.86 3.78
N MET A 119 -15.17 6.69 4.37
CA MET A 119 -14.26 5.67 3.81
C MET A 119 -15.05 4.63 3.04
N ARG A 120 -14.72 4.42 1.76
CA ARG A 120 -15.49 3.54 0.86
C ARG A 120 -15.19 2.05 1.06
N ILE A 121 -14.00 1.69 1.54
CA ILE A 121 -13.50 0.29 1.53
C ILE A 121 -13.56 -0.39 2.90
N GLN A 122 -13.90 0.30 4.00
CA GLN A 122 -14.05 -0.35 5.32
C GLN A 122 -15.33 -1.20 5.48
N LYS A 123 -15.98 -1.60 4.37
CA LYS A 123 -17.04 -2.60 4.35
C LYS A 123 -16.71 -3.66 3.29
N TRP A 124 -15.81 -4.59 3.61
CA TRP A 124 -15.86 -6.04 3.30
C TRP A 124 -14.45 -6.66 3.23
N GLU A 125 -14.35 -7.89 3.72
CA GLU A 125 -13.36 -8.91 3.34
C GLU A 125 -11.88 -8.59 3.49
N TYR A 126 -11.43 -8.65 4.73
CA TYR A 126 -10.06 -9.04 5.04
C TYR A 126 -10.10 -10.25 5.96
N GLY A 127 -10.03 -11.44 5.37
CA GLY A 127 -9.87 -12.67 6.14
C GLY A 127 -8.46 -12.70 6.75
N GLY A 128 -8.35 -12.68 8.08
CA GLY A 128 -7.07 -12.72 8.79
C GLY A 128 -7.11 -11.93 10.09
N ALA A 129 -6.12 -12.16 10.97
CA ALA A 129 -5.88 -11.26 12.10
C ALA A 129 -5.18 -10.00 11.56
N PRO A 130 -5.65 -8.78 11.88
CA PRO A 130 -4.97 -7.57 11.42
C PRO A 130 -3.64 -7.37 12.16
N PHE A 131 -2.60 -6.89 11.46
CA PHE A 131 -1.38 -6.39 12.09
C PHE A 131 -1.68 -5.20 12.99
N ASP A 132 -2.61 -4.35 12.56
CA ASP A 132 -2.97 -3.14 13.27
C ASP A 132 -4.40 -2.68 12.96
N GLY A 133 -5.01 -1.95 13.89
CA GLY A 133 -6.35 -1.39 13.75
C GLY A 133 -6.33 0.04 13.20
N PRO A 134 -7.40 0.49 12.54
CA PRO A 134 -7.49 1.88 12.11
C PRO A 134 -7.69 2.82 13.30
N HIS A 135 -7.04 3.97 13.25
CA HIS A 135 -7.06 5.04 14.21
C HIS A 135 -7.39 6.38 13.54
N VAL A 136 -7.98 7.33 14.28
CA VAL A 136 -8.28 8.67 13.75
C VAL A 136 -7.38 9.71 14.40
N GLY A 137 -6.56 10.37 13.59
CA GLY A 137 -5.83 11.57 13.99
C GLY A 137 -6.69 12.81 13.78
N GLU A 138 -6.80 13.67 14.79
CA GLU A 138 -7.44 14.99 14.70
C GLU A 138 -6.46 16.08 15.14
N PHE A 139 -6.44 17.18 14.41
CA PHE A 139 -5.70 18.38 14.80
C PHE A 139 -6.41 19.63 14.31
N GLN A 140 -6.18 20.74 15.02
CA GLN A 140 -6.75 22.04 14.69
C GLN A 140 -5.64 22.98 14.26
N LEU A 141 -5.84 23.70 13.14
CA LEU A 141 -4.91 24.73 12.68
C LEU A 141 -5.59 26.09 12.59
N GLU A 142 -4.89 27.12 13.02
CA GLU A 142 -5.20 28.50 12.65
C GLU A 142 -4.64 28.77 11.26
N LEU A 143 -5.51 29.03 10.29
CA LEU A 143 -5.10 29.34 8.93
C LEU A 143 -5.40 30.81 8.63
N SER A 144 -4.41 31.48 8.04
CA SER A 144 -4.61 32.79 7.40
C SER A 144 -5.26 32.61 6.04
N VAL A 145 -5.84 33.68 5.47
CA VAL A 145 -6.38 33.65 4.10
C VAL A 145 -5.23 33.37 3.11
N GLY A 146 -5.47 32.48 2.15
CA GLY A 146 -4.48 32.07 1.15
C GLY A 146 -4.05 30.61 1.27
N ILE A 147 -2.98 30.24 0.56
CA ILE A 147 -2.48 28.86 0.49
C ILE A 147 -1.43 28.62 1.57
N GLN A 148 -1.57 27.54 2.32
CA GLN A 148 -0.63 27.07 3.34
C GLN A 148 -0.29 25.59 3.12
N GLU A 149 0.86 25.16 3.64
CA GLU A 149 1.34 23.79 3.49
C GLU A 149 1.28 23.02 4.81
N VAL A 150 0.67 21.84 4.75
CA VAL A 150 0.66 20.88 5.85
C VAL A 150 1.32 19.60 5.38
N GLN A 151 2.28 19.08 6.13
CA GLN A 151 2.91 17.80 5.88
C GLN A 151 2.55 16.84 7.00
N ILE A 152 2.05 15.67 6.64
CA ILE A 152 1.82 14.54 7.53
C ILE A 152 2.84 13.46 7.17
N SER A 153 3.49 12.88 8.18
CA SER A 153 4.47 11.83 7.99
C SER A 153 4.25 10.76 9.06
N TYR A 154 4.20 9.49 8.64
CA TYR A 154 4.07 8.37 9.56
C TYR A 154 4.64 7.09 8.94
N SER A 155 4.96 6.12 9.78
CA SER A 155 5.42 4.80 9.35
C SER A 155 4.44 3.72 9.79
N MET A 156 4.36 2.63 9.02
CA MET A 156 3.49 1.49 9.29
C MET A 156 4.04 0.20 8.68
N TYR A 157 3.66 -0.94 9.27
CA TYR A 157 3.87 -2.23 8.62
C TYR A 157 2.86 -2.44 7.49
N PRO A 158 3.29 -2.92 6.32
CA PRO A 158 2.39 -3.28 5.23
C PRO A 158 1.53 -4.50 5.60
N GLY A 159 0.38 -4.63 4.96
CA GLY A 159 -0.31 -5.91 4.88
C GLY A 159 0.53 -6.90 4.10
N GLN A 160 0.28 -8.19 4.26
CA GLN A 160 1.04 -9.25 3.59
C GLN A 160 0.10 -10.31 3.06
N ASP A 161 0.27 -10.64 1.78
CA ASP A 161 -0.38 -11.76 1.12
C ASP A 161 0.67 -12.79 0.71
N GLU A 162 0.44 -14.04 1.11
CA GLU A 162 1.29 -15.16 0.77
C GLU A 162 0.68 -15.95 -0.40
N THR A 163 1.49 -16.21 -1.42
CA THR A 163 1.11 -16.96 -2.62
C THR A 163 2.11 -18.09 -2.90
N GLY A 164 1.89 -18.88 -3.95
CA GLY A 164 2.81 -19.98 -4.29
C GLY A 164 2.53 -21.30 -3.57
N PHE A 165 1.30 -21.53 -3.11
CA PHE A 165 0.88 -22.79 -2.46
C PHE A 165 0.01 -23.66 -3.35
N GLY A 166 0.13 -24.98 -3.20
CA GLY A 166 -0.73 -25.95 -3.87
C GLY A 166 -0.07 -27.30 -4.11
N TYR A 167 -0.87 -28.28 -4.50
CA TYR A 167 -0.44 -29.69 -4.75
C TYR A 167 0.64 -29.83 -5.83
N LEU A 168 0.85 -28.79 -6.65
CA LEU A 168 1.84 -28.72 -7.73
C LEU A 168 2.79 -27.52 -7.60
N SER A 169 2.80 -26.86 -6.44
CA SER A 169 3.72 -25.76 -6.17
C SER A 169 4.99 -26.32 -5.53
N PHE A 170 6.09 -26.20 -6.26
CA PHE A 170 7.40 -26.69 -5.84
C PHE A 170 8.31 -25.47 -5.60
N GLY A 171 8.58 -25.12 -4.34
CA GLY A 171 9.38 -23.96 -4.00
C GLY A 171 8.97 -23.31 -2.66
N ASP A 172 9.72 -22.26 -2.29
CA ASP A 172 9.39 -21.39 -1.17
C ASP A 172 8.16 -20.51 -1.48
N SER A 173 7.48 -20.02 -0.44
CA SER A 173 6.33 -19.12 -0.59
C SER A 173 6.74 -17.78 -1.23
N ASP A 174 5.87 -17.20 -2.06
CA ASP A 174 6.01 -15.84 -2.57
C ASP A 174 5.24 -14.86 -1.68
N PHE A 175 5.89 -13.80 -1.20
CA PHE A 175 5.30 -12.80 -0.31
C PHE A 175 5.05 -11.47 -1.02
N TRP A 176 3.85 -10.93 -0.84
CA TRP A 176 3.44 -9.64 -1.40
C TRP A 176 3.10 -8.66 -0.29
N GLY A 177 3.73 -7.49 -0.31
CA GLY A 177 3.38 -6.37 0.55
C GLY A 177 2.18 -5.62 -0.02
N VAL A 178 1.21 -5.31 0.84
CA VAL A 178 -0.05 -4.64 0.47
C VAL A 178 -0.16 -3.33 1.23
N ILE A 179 -0.29 -2.22 0.50
CA ILE A 179 -0.56 -0.90 1.07
C ILE A 179 -1.83 -0.33 0.48
N GLU A 180 -2.62 0.27 1.37
CA GLU A 180 -3.86 0.95 1.03
C GLU A 180 -3.87 2.39 1.50
N TYR A 181 -4.35 3.27 0.64
CA TYR A 181 -4.55 4.68 0.94
C TYR A 181 -5.90 5.16 0.42
N ASP A 182 -6.79 5.55 1.33
CA ASP A 182 -8.13 6.04 0.99
C ASP A 182 -8.08 7.50 0.57
N LEU A 183 -8.32 7.76 -0.71
CA LEU A 183 -8.32 9.10 -1.30
C LEU A 183 -9.72 9.74 -1.30
N TRP A 184 -10.78 8.98 -1.01
CA TRP A 184 -12.15 9.50 -1.02
C TRP A 184 -12.33 10.76 -0.18
N PRO A 185 -11.75 10.90 1.03
CA PRO A 185 -11.89 12.12 1.82
C PRO A 185 -11.47 13.40 1.08
N ALA A 186 -10.47 13.33 0.18
CA ALA A 186 -10.06 14.48 -0.63
C ALA A 186 -11.17 14.96 -1.58
N LYS A 187 -12.06 14.07 -2.05
CA LYS A 187 -13.17 14.41 -2.95
C LYS A 187 -14.25 15.25 -2.27
N GLU A 188 -14.34 15.23 -0.93
CA GLU A 188 -15.37 15.96 -0.20
C GLU A 188 -15.10 17.47 -0.14
N TRP A 189 -13.84 17.88 -0.28
CA TRP A 189 -13.43 19.28 -0.08
C TRP A 189 -12.31 19.76 -1.01
N GLY A 190 -11.84 18.91 -1.93
CA GLY A 190 -10.93 19.28 -3.02
C GLY A 190 -11.47 20.42 -3.88
N SER A 191 -10.56 21.25 -4.38
CA SER A 191 -10.88 22.30 -5.34
C SER A 191 -11.15 21.69 -6.72
N GLU A 192 -11.77 22.45 -7.62
CA GLU A 192 -11.97 22.03 -9.02
C GLU A 192 -10.63 21.84 -9.77
N ASN A 193 -9.57 22.47 -9.29
CA ASN A 193 -8.22 22.39 -9.84
C ASN A 193 -7.32 21.44 -9.04
N PHE A 194 -7.91 20.54 -8.24
CA PHE A 194 -7.16 19.62 -7.39
C PHE A 194 -6.15 18.79 -8.20
N GLN A 195 -4.93 18.68 -7.66
CA GLN A 195 -3.86 17.86 -8.22
C GLN A 195 -3.37 16.83 -7.20
N LEU A 196 -3.32 15.57 -7.62
CA LEU A 196 -2.74 14.48 -6.83
C LEU A 196 -1.48 13.98 -7.52
N THR A 197 -0.36 14.02 -6.81
CA THR A 197 0.86 13.30 -7.18
C THR A 197 1.06 12.17 -6.18
N PHE A 198 1.12 10.94 -6.68
CA PHE A 198 1.40 9.75 -5.88
C PHE A 198 2.71 9.12 -6.33
N GLU A 199 3.63 8.90 -5.40
CA GLU A 199 4.89 8.21 -5.63
C GLU A 199 4.96 6.95 -4.78
N MET A 200 5.10 5.80 -5.44
CA MET A 200 5.43 4.53 -4.80
C MET A 200 6.90 4.23 -5.03
N SER A 201 7.65 4.03 -3.96
CA SER A 201 9.06 3.70 -4.00
C SER A 201 9.31 2.38 -3.27
N VAL A 202 10.03 1.47 -3.91
CA VAL A 202 10.46 0.20 -3.33
C VAL A 202 11.95 -0.01 -3.63
N PRO A 203 12.71 -0.64 -2.71
CA PRO A 203 14.05 -1.11 -3.03
C PRO A 203 14.02 -2.08 -4.20
N GLU A 204 15.01 -1.98 -5.08
CA GLU A 204 15.19 -2.93 -6.17
C GLU A 204 16.65 -3.40 -6.18
N GLU A 205 16.84 -4.68 -5.85
CA GLU A 205 18.15 -5.29 -6.02
C GLU A 205 18.46 -5.40 -7.52
N ARG A 206 19.59 -4.82 -7.93
CA ARG A 206 20.11 -4.99 -9.29
C ARG A 206 20.62 -6.42 -9.46
N SER A 207 19.72 -7.35 -9.71
CA SER A 207 20.07 -8.66 -10.25
C SER A 207 20.72 -8.49 -11.62
N LEU A 208 21.91 -9.06 -11.83
CA LEU A 208 22.58 -9.17 -13.14
C LEU A 208 21.78 -10.04 -14.13
N PHE A 209 20.74 -10.73 -13.67
CA PHE A 209 19.81 -11.50 -14.50
C PHE A 209 18.50 -10.73 -14.71
N LEU A 210 17.99 -10.74 -15.95
CA LEU A 210 16.76 -10.08 -16.42
C LEU A 210 15.47 -10.50 -15.69
N PHE A 211 15.55 -11.41 -14.70
CA PHE A 211 14.42 -11.98 -13.98
C PHE A 211 14.26 -11.48 -12.53
N GLY A 212 15.09 -10.55 -12.06
CA GLY A 212 15.10 -10.09 -10.65
C GLY A 212 14.43 -8.75 -10.36
N ARG A 213 13.51 -8.26 -11.20
CA ARG A 213 12.82 -6.99 -10.94
C ARG A 213 11.68 -7.21 -9.93
N ARG A 214 11.68 -6.47 -8.82
CA ARG A 214 10.52 -6.42 -7.93
C ARG A 214 9.31 -5.85 -8.67
N THR A 215 8.23 -6.60 -8.67
CA THR A 215 6.95 -6.26 -9.27
C THR A 215 6.23 -5.29 -8.36
N VAL A 216 5.82 -4.13 -8.90
CA VAL A 216 4.92 -3.20 -8.20
C VAL A 216 3.68 -2.99 -9.05
N ARG A 217 2.51 -3.14 -8.44
CA ARG A 217 1.20 -2.97 -9.11
C ARG A 217 0.28 -2.16 -8.23
N CYS A 218 -0.17 -1.00 -8.72
CA CYS A 218 -1.17 -0.19 -8.04
C CYS A 218 -2.47 -0.18 -8.85
N PHE A 219 -3.62 -0.25 -8.19
CA PHE A 219 -4.94 -0.18 -8.81
C PHE A 219 -6.00 0.43 -7.87
N ASP A 220 -7.14 0.80 -8.43
CA ASP A 220 -8.35 1.14 -7.66
C ASP A 220 -9.20 -0.12 -7.45
N PRO A 221 -9.40 -0.60 -6.20
CA PRO A 221 -10.18 -1.81 -5.94
C PRO A 221 -11.64 -1.74 -6.43
N LYS A 222 -12.17 -0.53 -6.67
CA LYS A 222 -13.53 -0.34 -7.16
C LYS A 222 -13.67 -0.61 -8.66
N ASP A 223 -12.57 -0.56 -9.41
CA ASP A 223 -12.58 -0.99 -10.81
C ASP A 223 -12.75 -2.50 -10.84
N SER A 224 -13.94 -2.98 -11.22
CA SER A 224 -14.35 -4.39 -11.27
C SER A 224 -13.47 -5.29 -12.15
N HIS A 225 -12.53 -4.71 -12.90
CA HIS A 225 -11.57 -5.39 -13.75
C HIS A 225 -10.14 -5.41 -13.19
N GLY A 226 -9.89 -4.85 -12.00
CA GLY A 226 -8.56 -4.80 -11.38
C GLY A 226 -7.52 -4.15 -12.30
N LYS A 227 -7.93 -3.11 -13.05
CA LYS A 227 -7.08 -2.51 -14.08
C LYS A 227 -5.93 -1.78 -13.40
N ASN A 228 -4.71 -2.26 -13.63
CA ASN A 228 -3.50 -1.61 -13.13
C ASN A 228 -3.45 -0.14 -13.56
N LEU A 229 -3.21 0.75 -12.60
CA LEU A 229 -2.85 2.13 -12.84
C LEU A 229 -1.50 2.14 -13.55
N LYS A 230 -1.41 2.91 -14.64
CA LYS A 230 -0.16 3.12 -15.35
C LYS A 230 0.57 4.32 -14.76
N PRO A 231 1.84 4.17 -14.34
CA PRO A 231 2.60 5.32 -13.88
C PRO A 231 2.80 6.31 -15.02
N SER A 232 2.77 7.60 -14.68
CA SER A 232 3.13 8.68 -15.60
C SER A 232 4.64 8.74 -15.83
N GLU A 233 5.41 8.28 -14.85
CA GLU A 233 6.87 8.30 -14.87
C GLU A 233 7.42 7.15 -14.02
N GLU A 234 8.52 6.55 -14.48
CA GLU A 234 9.24 5.49 -13.79
C GLU A 234 10.73 5.87 -13.74
N LYS A 235 11.31 5.85 -12.54
CA LYS A 235 12.69 6.24 -12.28
C LYS A 235 13.39 5.21 -11.40
N PHE A 236 14.68 5.06 -11.62
CA PHE A 236 15.56 4.30 -10.74
C PHE A 236 16.56 5.24 -10.10
N LYS A 237 16.55 5.33 -8.77
CA LYS A 237 17.39 6.25 -8.02
C LYS A 237 17.77 5.65 -6.67
N ASP A 238 19.06 5.73 -6.32
CA ASP A 238 19.60 5.32 -5.02
C ASP A 238 19.21 3.87 -4.61
N GLY A 239 19.19 2.95 -5.57
CA GLY A 239 18.80 1.54 -5.34
C GLY A 239 17.29 1.31 -5.26
N ASN A 240 16.48 2.35 -5.50
CA ASN A 240 15.02 2.25 -5.46
C ASN A 240 14.40 2.43 -6.83
N ARG A 241 13.34 1.66 -7.07
CA ARG A 241 12.39 1.88 -8.15
C ARG A 241 11.32 2.84 -7.67
N ILE A 242 11.06 3.90 -8.41
CA ILE A 242 10.10 4.97 -8.09
C ILE A 242 9.09 5.05 -9.22
N LEU A 243 7.82 4.82 -8.89
CA LEU A 243 6.68 4.93 -9.80
C LEU A 243 5.87 6.16 -9.41
N THR A 244 5.79 7.14 -10.32
CA THR A 244 5.04 8.37 -10.11
C THR A 244 3.74 8.35 -10.92
N TYR A 245 2.64 8.64 -10.25
CA TYR A 245 1.29 8.74 -10.80
C TYR A 245 0.80 10.17 -10.61
N ARG A 246 0.25 10.78 -11.66
CA ARG A 246 -0.28 12.15 -11.62
C ARG A 246 -1.75 12.14 -12.02
N PHE A 247 -2.60 12.69 -11.17
CA PHE A 247 -4.03 12.82 -11.39
C PHE A 247 -4.46 14.28 -11.25
N GLY A 248 -5.44 14.68 -12.05
CA GLY A 248 -6.16 15.95 -11.84
C GLY A 248 -7.38 15.72 -10.93
N PHE A 249 -8.45 16.46 -11.18
CA PHE A 249 -9.72 16.33 -10.44
C PHE A 249 -10.36 14.93 -10.51
N GLN A 250 -10.02 14.14 -11.53
CA GLN A 250 -10.42 12.74 -11.64
C GLN A 250 -9.29 11.83 -11.16
N PHE A 251 -9.46 11.28 -9.96
CA PHE A 251 -8.51 10.38 -9.29
C PHE A 251 -9.23 9.18 -8.68
N PRO A 252 -8.55 8.06 -8.39
CA PRO A 252 -9.17 6.86 -7.83
C PRO A 252 -9.78 7.12 -6.44
N ASP A 253 -10.71 6.26 -6.03
CA ASP A 253 -11.29 6.32 -4.67
C ASP A 253 -10.28 5.83 -3.63
N VAL A 254 -9.58 4.74 -3.95
CA VAL A 254 -8.53 4.15 -3.10
C VAL A 254 -7.34 3.76 -3.96
N LEU A 255 -6.13 3.96 -3.44
CA LEU A 255 -4.92 3.39 -3.99
C LEU A 255 -4.61 2.11 -3.23
N ARG A 256 -4.64 0.97 -3.92
CA ARG A 256 -4.08 -0.30 -3.41
C ARG A 256 -2.86 -0.66 -4.22
N CYS A 257 -1.72 -0.82 -3.55
CA CYS A 257 -0.46 -1.21 -4.18
C CYS A 257 0.04 -2.54 -3.62
N PHE A 258 0.49 -3.42 -4.52
CA PHE A 258 1.18 -4.67 -4.24
C PHE A 258 2.63 -4.53 -4.64
N TYR A 259 3.54 -5.05 -3.82
CA TYR A 259 4.95 -5.14 -4.14
C TYR A 259 5.58 -6.44 -3.66
N ASP A 260 6.59 -6.94 -4.37
CA ASP A 260 7.33 -8.15 -3.96
C ASP A 260 8.09 -7.90 -2.64
N MET A 261 8.04 -8.86 -1.74
CA MET A 261 8.78 -8.87 -0.47
C MET A 261 9.67 -10.11 -0.38
N ASP A 262 10.79 -9.99 0.35
CA ASP A 262 11.74 -11.10 0.49
C ASP A 262 11.30 -12.15 1.53
N ARG A 263 10.45 -11.76 2.49
CA ARG A 263 10.02 -12.63 3.61
C ARG A 263 8.72 -12.15 4.25
N ALA A 264 8.08 -13.05 5.01
CA ALA A 264 7.01 -12.69 5.93
C ALA A 264 7.50 -12.03 7.23
N PHE A 265 6.65 -11.21 7.84
CA PHE A 265 6.90 -10.61 9.18
C PHE A 265 6.04 -11.20 10.32
N TYR A 266 5.36 -12.33 10.08
CA TYR A 266 4.49 -13.00 11.06
C TYR A 266 4.98 -14.40 11.48
#